data_AF-A0A2V1JMD2-F1
#
_entry.id   AF-A0A2V1JMD2-F1
#
_cell.length_a   1.000
_cell.length_b   1.000
_cell.length_c   1.000
_cell.angle_alpha   90.00
_cell.angle_beta   90.00
_cell.angle_gamma   90.00
#
_symmetry.space_group_name_H-M   'P 1'
#
loop_
_entity.id
_entity.type
_entity.pdbx_description
1 polymer ?
#
loop_
_entity_poly.entity_id
_entity_poly.type
_entity_poly.pdbx_seq_one_letter_code
_entity_poly.pdbx_strand_id
1 'polypeptide(L)'
;MYQGEKRKLYLSVKSEDNLPFEITSARYEVWNCDTNEKEAEGTCQIDDHVLSCVMKAQTTGLHEIRFYFQIAGEEIIRTIHVAVGKT
;
A
#
# COMPACT_ATOMS: atom_id res chain seq x y z
N MET A 1 -24.61 2.51 7.58
CA MET A 1 -23.43 2.91 6.79
C MET A 1 -22.20 2.42 7.53
N TYR A 2 -21.41 1.53 6.92
CA TYR A 2 -20.12 1.12 7.49
C TYR A 2 -19.16 2.31 7.31
N GLN A 3 -18.74 2.95 8.41
CA GLN A 3 -17.70 3.96 8.34
C GLN A 3 -16.36 3.22 8.33
N GLY A 4 -15.70 3.17 7.17
CA GLY A 4 -14.33 2.65 7.07
C GLY A 4 -13.32 3.53 7.83
N GLU A 5 -12.13 2.98 8.06
CA GLU A 5 -11.06 3.59 8.87
C GLU A 5 -9.92 4.11 7.96
N LYS A 6 -9.23 5.18 8.41
CA LYS A 6 -7.93 5.56 7.83
C LYS A 6 -6.82 4.81 8.56
N ARG A 7 -5.90 4.21 7.83
CA ARG A 7 -4.69 3.59 8.42
C ARG A 7 -3.44 4.10 7.76
N LYS A 8 -2.42 4.33 8.59
CA LYS A 8 -1.06 4.60 8.10
C LYS A 8 -0.32 3.28 7.94
N LEU A 9 0.23 3.05 6.75
CA LEU A 9 0.98 1.85 6.40
C LEU A 9 2.41 2.22 6.05
N TYR A 10 3.32 1.29 6.34
CA TYR A 10 4.74 1.41 6.06
C TYR A 10 5.23 0.11 5.39
N LEU A 11 5.96 0.24 4.29
CA LEU A 11 6.66 -0.86 3.62
C LEU A 11 8.15 -0.53 3.56
N SER A 12 8.97 -1.31 4.25
CA SER A 12 10.43 -1.23 4.15
C SER A 12 10.92 -2.20 3.09
N VAL A 13 11.75 -1.71 2.19
CA VAL A 13 12.45 -2.50 1.17
C VAL A 13 13.90 -2.65 1.61
N LYS A 14 14.49 -3.83 1.39
CA LYS A 14 15.89 -4.10 1.70
C LYS A 14 16.49 -4.89 0.55
N SER A 15 17.70 -4.52 0.14
CA SER A 15 18.48 -5.35 -0.78
C SER A 15 19.09 -6.52 -0.02
N GLU A 16 18.94 -7.74 -0.53
CA GLU A 16 19.51 -8.94 0.09
C GLU A 16 21.04 -8.93 0.04
N ASP A 17 21.61 -8.39 -1.03
CA ASP A 17 23.05 -8.26 -1.26
C ASP A 17 23.64 -6.95 -0.71
N ASN A 18 22.83 -6.11 -0.05
CA ASN A 18 23.18 -4.77 0.43
C ASN A 18 23.71 -3.82 -0.67
N LEU A 19 23.39 -4.07 -1.94
CA LEU A 19 23.68 -3.10 -3.00
C LEU A 19 22.81 -1.84 -2.84
N PRO A 20 23.35 -0.66 -3.19
CA PRO A 20 22.57 0.57 -3.17
C PRO A 20 21.49 0.50 -4.26
N PHE A 21 20.29 0.94 -3.89
CA PHE A 21 19.16 1.08 -4.81
C PHE A 21 18.36 2.33 -4.47
N GLU A 22 17.58 2.78 -5.43
CA GLU A 22 16.69 3.92 -5.30
C GLU A 22 15.27 3.51 -5.70
N ILE A 23 14.29 3.94 -4.91
CA ILE A 23 12.88 3.82 -5.27
C ILE A 23 12.47 5.13 -5.94
N THR A 24 12.14 5.09 -7.22
CA THR A 24 11.93 6.30 -8.03
C THR A 24 10.48 6.78 -8.05
N SER A 25 9.54 5.86 -7.83
CA SER A 25 8.12 6.17 -7.70
C SER A 25 7.41 5.10 -6.86
N ALA A 26 6.32 5.49 -6.21
CA ALA A 26 5.51 4.58 -5.43
C ALA A 26 4.05 5.05 -5.34
N ARG A 27 3.11 4.12 -5.54
CA ARG A 27 1.67 4.30 -5.41
C ARG A 27 1.04 3.11 -4.71
N TYR A 28 -0.19 3.29 -4.24
CA TYR A 28 -0.96 2.23 -3.62
C TYR A 28 -2.41 2.21 -4.14
N GLU A 29 -3.03 1.05 -4.04
CA GLU A 29 -4.47 0.84 -4.26
C GLU A 29 -5.06 0.05 -3.08
N VAL A 30 -6.32 0.35 -2.75
CA VAL A 30 -7.11 -0.33 -1.72
C VAL A 30 -8.27 -1.04 -2.40
N TRP A 31 -8.37 -2.34 -2.19
CA TRP A 31 -9.39 -3.19 -2.80
C TRP A 31 -10.18 -3.90 -1.71
N ASN A 32 -11.50 -3.89 -1.81
CA ASN A 32 -12.36 -4.67 -0.92
C ASN A 32 -12.32 -6.14 -1.35
N CYS A 33 -11.98 -7.05 -0.43
CA CYS A 33 -11.85 -8.47 -0.78
C CYS A 33 -13.19 -9.17 -1.02
N ASP A 34 -14.30 -8.67 -0.45
CA ASP A 34 -15.62 -9.26 -0.58
C ASP A 34 -16.31 -8.83 -1.88
N THR A 35 -16.23 -7.54 -2.22
CA THR A 35 -16.85 -6.99 -3.43
C THR A 35 -15.94 -6.99 -4.65
N ASN A 36 -14.63 -7.16 -4.44
CA ASN A 36 -13.59 -7.02 -5.47
C ASN A 36 -13.59 -5.63 -6.16
N GLU A 37 -14.01 -4.60 -5.42
CA GLU A 37 -14.05 -3.22 -5.90
C GLU A 37 -12.86 -2.43 -5.36
N LYS A 38 -12.31 -1.54 -6.20
CA LYS A 38 -11.28 -0.57 -5.78
C LYS A 38 -11.94 0.55 -4.99
N GLU A 39 -11.56 0.69 -3.73
CA GLU A 39 -12.11 1.70 -2.82
C GLU A 39 -11.31 3.00 -2.81
N ALA A 40 -9.99 2.91 -3.02
CA ALA A 40 -9.11 4.07 -3.01
C ALA A 40 -7.80 3.80 -3.76
N GLU A 41 -7.11 4.87 -4.13
CA GLU A 41 -5.75 4.85 -4.63
C GLU A 41 -5.02 6.14 -4.23
N GLY A 42 -3.70 6.12 -4.31
CA GLY A 42 -2.89 7.31 -4.07
C GLY A 42 -1.40 7.07 -4.24
N THR A 43 -0.61 8.10 -4.01
CA THR A 43 0.85 8.01 -4.00
C THR A 43 1.36 7.64 -2.61
N CYS A 44 2.51 6.99 -2.56
CA CYS A 44 3.26 6.78 -1.32
C CYS A 44 4.32 7.88 -1.18
N GLN A 45 4.60 8.28 0.05
CA GLN A 45 5.81 9.03 0.36
C GLN A 45 6.98 8.05 0.38
N ILE A 46 8.08 8.43 -0.25
CA ILE A 46 9.34 7.67 -0.28
C ILE A 46 10.29 8.39 0.67
N ASP A 47 10.74 7.69 1.71
CA ASP A 47 11.77 8.14 2.64
C ASP A 47 12.87 7.07 2.62
N ASP A 48 13.89 7.31 1.80
CA ASP A 48 14.95 6.35 1.48
C ASP A 48 14.37 4.99 1.02
N HIS A 49 14.56 3.91 1.78
CA HIS A 49 14.03 2.59 1.45
C HIS A 49 12.70 2.27 2.15
N VAL A 50 12.00 3.29 2.65
CA VAL A 50 10.70 3.16 3.32
C VAL A 50 9.62 3.89 2.54
N LEU A 51 8.58 3.14 2.17
CA LEU A 51 7.34 3.68 1.60
C LEU A 51 6.32 3.88 2.70
N SER A 52 5.64 5.02 2.71
CA SER A 52 4.52 5.24 3.60
C SER A 52 3.30 5.82 2.89
N CYS A 53 2.11 5.40 3.32
CA CYS A 53 0.86 5.93 2.83
C CYS A 53 -0.20 5.97 3.93
N VAL A 54 -1.21 6.83 3.74
CA VAL A 54 -2.43 6.82 4.55
C VAL A 54 -3.55 6.28 3.67
N MET A 55 -3.87 5.01 3.86
CA MET A 55 -4.99 4.39 3.16
C MET A 55 -6.31 4.77 3.83
N LYS A 56 -7.39 4.82 3.04
CA LYS A 56 -8.75 4.99 3.53
C LYS A 56 -9.62 3.90 2.94
N ALA A 57 -10.01 2.94 3.77
CA ALA A 57 -11.09 2.03 3.41
C ALA A 57 -12.43 2.79 3.53
N GLN A 58 -13.33 2.55 2.60
CA GLN A 58 -14.69 3.07 2.64
C GLN A 58 -15.60 2.16 3.45
N THR A 59 -15.29 0.87 3.51
CA THR A 59 -16.09 -0.14 4.21
C THR A 59 -15.29 -0.84 5.31
N THR A 60 -15.98 -1.59 6.15
CA THR A 60 -15.36 -2.49 7.12
C THR A 60 -15.22 -3.88 6.51
N GLY A 61 -14.17 -4.62 6.86
CA GLY A 61 -13.90 -5.93 6.31
C GLY A 61 -12.43 -6.11 5.96
N LEU A 62 -12.14 -7.18 5.22
CA LEU A 62 -10.80 -7.45 4.73
C LEU A 62 -10.55 -6.63 3.46
N HIS A 63 -9.42 -5.92 3.44
CA HIS A 63 -8.98 -5.14 2.29
C HIS A 63 -7.62 -5.61 1.82
N GLU A 64 -7.46 -5.72 0.52
CA GLU A 64 -6.21 -5.97 -0.15
C GLU A 64 -5.55 -4.63 -0.49
N ILE A 65 -4.33 -4.40 0.01
CA ILE A 65 -3.55 -3.21 -0.28
C ILE A 65 -2.43 -3.61 -1.22
N ARG A 66 -2.45 -3.02 -2.42
CA ARG A 66 -1.42 -3.24 -3.45
C ARG A 66 -0.50 -2.04 -3.49
N PHE A 67 0.77 -2.24 -3.20
CA PHE A 67 1.84 -1.27 -3.41
C PHE A 67 2.49 -1.52 -4.75
N TYR A 68 2.63 -0.47 -5.54
CA TYR A 68 3.36 -0.46 -6.81
C TYR A 68 4.52 0.51 -6.63
N PHE A 69 5.74 0.05 -6.82
CA PHE A 69 6.92 0.92 -6.70
C PHE A 69 7.99 0.53 -7.71
N GLN A 70 8.80 1.51 -8.11
CA GLN A 70 9.81 1.33 -9.14
C GLN A 70 11.23 1.31 -8.57
N ILE A 71 12.00 0.29 -8.94
CA ILE A 71 13.44 0.17 -8.65
C ILE A 71 14.12 -0.20 -9.96
N ALA A 72 15.19 0.52 -10.32
CA ALA A 72 15.97 0.26 -11.55
C ALA A 72 15.13 0.20 -12.85
N GLY A 73 14.01 0.92 -12.91
CA GLY A 73 13.09 0.93 -14.06
C GLY A 73 12.08 -0.22 -14.09
N GLU A 74 12.12 -1.13 -13.12
CA GLU A 74 11.16 -2.23 -12.98
C GLU A 74 10.04 -1.86 -11.99
N GLU A 75 8.79 -2.16 -12.34
CA GLU A 75 7.66 -2.02 -11.42
C GLU A 75 7.51 -3.29 -10.57
N ILE A 76 7.59 -3.13 -9.26
CA ILE A 76 7.41 -4.18 -8.28
C ILE A 76 6.04 -4.00 -7.63
N ILE A 77 5.28 -5.09 -7.58
CA ILE A 77 3.97 -5.13 -6.91
C ILE A 77 4.11 -5.93 -5.62
N ARG A 78 3.64 -5.37 -4.51
CA ARG A 78 3.55 -6.04 -3.22
C ARG A 78 2.16 -5.88 -2.63
N THR A 79 1.61 -7.00 -2.18
CA THR A 79 0.24 -7.06 -1.68
C THR A 79 0.25 -7.45 -0.20
N ILE A 80 -0.56 -6.76 0.59
CA ILE A 80 -0.86 -7.12 1.98
C ILE A 80 -2.36 -7.13 2.21
N HIS A 81 -2.81 -7.88 3.21
CA HIS A 81 -4.21 -7.87 3.66
C HIS A 81 -4.34 -7.11 4.96
N VAL A 82 -5.32 -6.21 5.05
CA VAL A 82 -5.60 -5.41 6.24
C VAL A 82 -7.07 -5.54 6.61
N ALA A 83 -7.33 -6.03 7.82
CA ALA A 83 -8.68 -6.07 8.37
C ALA A 83 -9.05 -4.70 8.96
N VAL A 84 -10.09 -4.08 8.43
CA VAL A 84 -10.63 -2.78 8.89
C VAL A 84 -11.90 -3.02 9.70
N GLY A 85 -11.89 -2.59 10.96
CA GLY A 85 -13.03 -2.72 11.88
C GLY A 85 -13.96 -1.52 11.85
N LYS A 86 -15.08 -1.61 12.58
CA LYS A 86 -15.90 -0.44 12.91
C LYS A 86 -15.11 0.43 13.89
N THR A 87 -15.00 1.72 13.59
CA THR A 87 -14.55 2.73 14.56
C THR A 87 -15.68 3.12 15.50
#